data_AF-A0A8H4J7N4-F1
#
_entry.id   AF-A0A8H4J7N4-F1
#
_cell.length_a   1.000
_cell.length_b   1.000
_cell.length_c   1.000
_cell.angle_alpha   90.00
_cell.angle_beta   90.00
_cell.angle_gamma   90.00
#
_symmetry.space_group_name_H-M   'P 1'
#
loop_
_entity.id
_entity.type
_entity.pdbx_description
1 polymer ?
#
loop_
_entity_poly.entity_id
_entity_poly.type
_entity_poly.pdbx_seq_one_letter_code
_entity_poly.pdbx_strand_id
1 'polypeptide(L)'
;MKFYIFSLLVAILAACAYGATPQKQVLVTAETSGIIDHFAQWIEDKEGVVLHKFHLINAILAKAPATLFDEAKDTFTANNWGNIVIEEDQEVHTMDDGN
;
A
#
# COMPACT_ATOMS: atom_id res chain seq x y z
N MET A 1 -5.25 -40.47 -19.54
CA MET A 1 -4.84 -39.15 -20.08
C MET A 1 -5.81 -38.02 -19.74
N LYS A 2 -7.14 -38.21 -19.83
CA LYS A 2 -8.14 -37.18 -19.47
C LYS A 2 -8.07 -36.66 -18.03
N PHE A 3 -7.79 -37.51 -17.04
CA PHE A 3 -7.72 -37.10 -15.63
C PHE A 3 -6.51 -36.21 -15.28
N TYR A 4 -5.37 -36.38 -15.97
CA TYR A 4 -4.18 -35.55 -15.74
C TYR A 4 -4.38 -34.11 -16.21
N ILE A 5 -5.08 -33.94 -17.33
CA ILE A 5 -5.40 -32.61 -17.85
C ILE A 5 -6.35 -31.87 -16.90
N PHE A 6 -7.34 -32.58 -16.35
CA PHE A 6 -8.24 -32.01 -15.34
C PHE A 6 -7.51 -31.64 -14.05
N SER A 7 -6.60 -32.49 -13.54
CA SER A 7 -5.85 -32.17 -12.32
C SER A 7 -4.88 -31.00 -12.53
N LEU A 8 -4.27 -30.88 -13.71
CA LEU A 8 -3.41 -29.76 -14.08
C LEU A 8 -4.20 -28.45 -14.16
N LEU A 9 -5.39 -28.49 -14.78
CA LEU A 9 -6.28 -27.32 -14.87
C LEU A 9 -6.74 -26.85 -13.50
N VAL A 10 -7.08 -27.77 -12.59
CA VAL A 10 -7.47 -27.44 -11.22
C VAL A 10 -6.29 -26.85 -10.43
N ALA A 11 -5.07 -27.35 -10.63
CA ALA A 11 -3.87 -26.81 -9.98
C ALA A 11 -3.55 -25.38 -10.47
N ILE A 12 -3.68 -25.11 -11.77
CA ILE A 12 -3.49 -23.77 -12.34
C ILE A 12 -4.57 -22.82 -11.82
N LEU A 13 -5.83 -23.26 -11.78
CA LEU A 13 -6.94 -22.45 -11.29
C LEU A 13 -6.80 -22.12 -9.80
N ALA A 14 -6.33 -23.07 -9.00
CA ALA A 14 -6.02 -22.85 -7.58
C ALA A 14 -4.89 -21.82 -7.41
N ALA A 15 -3.84 -21.85 -8.24
CA ALA A 15 -2.79 -20.84 -8.21
C ALA A 15 -3.29 -19.44 -8.60
N CYS A 16 -4.20 -19.35 -9.58
CA CYS A 16 -4.80 -18.08 -10.00
C CYS A 16 -5.78 -17.49 -8.96
N ALA A 17 -6.42 -18.33 -8.14
CA ALA A 17 -7.37 -17.89 -7.12
C ALA A 17 -6.72 -17.10 -5.96
N TYR A 18 -5.39 -17.18 -5.79
CA TYR A 18 -4.63 -16.36 -4.83
C TYR A 18 -4.31 -14.94 -5.36
N GLY A 19 -4.76 -14.59 -6.56
CA GLY A 19 -4.23 -13.46 -7.35
C GLY A 19 -4.68 -12.04 -7.00
N ALA A 20 -5.36 -11.79 -5.88
CA ALA A 20 -5.69 -10.42 -5.48
C ALA A 20 -5.60 -10.24 -3.97
N THR A 21 -4.44 -9.77 -3.50
CA THR A 21 -4.31 -9.28 -2.13
C THR A 21 -5.13 -8.00 -1.98
N PRO A 22 -5.87 -7.83 -0.86
CA PRO A 22 -6.63 -6.62 -0.63
C PRO A 22 -5.67 -5.42 -0.62
N GLN A 23 -5.84 -4.53 -1.59
CA GLN A 23 -5.11 -3.27 -1.63
C GLN A 23 -5.73 -2.29 -0.64
N LYS A 24 -4.88 -1.59 0.10
CA LYS A 24 -5.24 -0.46 0.95
C LYS A 24 -4.69 0.83 0.37
N GLN A 25 -5.42 1.91 0.60
CA GLN A 25 -4.99 3.27 0.32
C GLN A 25 -4.72 3.96 1.65
N VAL A 26 -3.52 4.51 1.80
CA VAL A 26 -3.07 5.11 3.06
C VAL A 26 -2.35 6.42 2.79
N LEU A 27 -2.49 7.34 3.73
CA LEU A 27 -1.70 8.55 3.82
C LEU A 27 -0.46 8.26 4.68
N VAL A 28 0.71 8.55 4.14
CA VAL A 28 1.99 8.40 4.84
C VAL A 28 2.60 9.78 5.04
N THR A 29 2.86 10.14 6.28
CA THR A 29 3.46 11.43 6.68
C THR A 29 4.80 11.19 7.36
N ALA A 30 5.72 12.15 7.22
CA ALA A 30 7.01 12.12 7.89
C ALA A 30 7.50 13.53 8.26
N GLU A 31 8.49 13.61 9.14
CA GLU A 31 9.02 14.89 9.61
C GLU A 31 9.68 15.73 8.50
N THR A 32 10.29 15.06 7.51
CA THR A 32 11.03 15.72 6.43
C THR A 32 10.67 15.16 5.07
N SER A 33 10.78 16.00 4.04
CA SER A 33 10.52 15.61 2.66
C SER A 33 11.46 14.50 2.16
N GLY A 34 12.70 14.45 2.66
CA GLY A 34 13.67 13.41 2.28
C GLY A 34 13.23 11.99 2.68
N ILE A 35 12.57 11.85 3.84
CA ILE A 35 12.00 10.56 4.28
C ILE A 35 10.85 10.15 3.36
N ILE A 36 10.02 11.11 2.96
CA ILE A 36 8.91 10.86 2.02
C ILE A 36 9.42 10.48 0.63
N ASP A 37 10.46 11.14 0.14
CA ASP A 37 11.06 10.81 -1.15
C ASP A 37 11.64 9.39 -1.14
N HIS A 38 12.28 9.02 -0.04
CA HIS A 38 12.79 7.67 0.15
C HIS A 38 11.66 6.63 0.25
N PHE A 39 10.59 6.95 0.97
CA PHE A 39 9.42 6.08 1.06
C PHE A 39 8.71 5.91 -0.29
N ALA A 40 8.60 6.97 -1.08
CA ALA A 40 8.04 6.91 -2.42
C ALA A 40 8.85 5.98 -3.34
N GLN A 41 10.17 6.04 -3.29
CA GLN A 41 11.03 5.10 -4.02
C GLN A 41 10.85 3.66 -3.51
N TRP A 42 10.88 3.47 -2.19
CA TRP A 42 10.75 2.16 -1.57
C TRP A 42 9.41 1.47 -1.90
N ILE A 43 8.31 2.23 -1.94
CA ILE A 43 6.99 1.67 -2.26
C ILE A 43 6.87 1.31 -3.74
N GLU A 44 7.44 2.12 -4.64
CA GLU A 44 7.47 1.83 -6.07
C GLU A 44 8.32 0.60 -6.39
N ASP A 45 9.47 0.44 -5.73
CA ASP A 45 10.35 -0.74 -5.84
C ASP A 45 9.64 -2.04 -5.45
N LYS A 46 8.60 -1.95 -4.62
CA LYS A 46 7.78 -3.08 -4.17
C LYS A 46 6.43 -3.18 -4.88
N GLU A 47 6.34 -2.58 -6.08
CA GLU A 47 5.14 -2.60 -6.93
C GLU A 47 3.92 -1.91 -6.32
N GLY A 48 4.12 -1.07 -5.30
CA GLY A 48 3.11 -0.14 -4.80
C GLY A 48 2.96 1.08 -5.71
N VAL A 49 1.84 1.79 -5.56
CA VAL A 49 1.52 2.95 -6.40
C VAL A 49 1.43 4.21 -5.55
N VAL A 50 2.21 5.23 -5.87
CA VAL A 50 2.03 6.58 -5.32
C VAL A 50 0.93 7.28 -6.10
N LEU A 51 -0.17 7.61 -5.42
CA LEU A 51 -1.33 8.29 -6.02
C LEU A 51 -1.16 9.81 -6.01
N HIS A 52 -0.61 10.36 -4.93
CA HIS A 52 -0.41 11.79 -4.78
C HIS A 52 0.73 12.10 -3.82
N LYS A 53 1.41 13.24 -4.03
CA LYS A 53 2.48 13.73 -3.17
C LYS A 53 2.16 15.14 -2.67
N PHE A 54 2.03 15.27 -1.36
CA PHE A 54 1.81 16.53 -0.67
C PHE A 54 3.13 17.13 -0.21
N HIS A 55 3.50 18.26 -0.80
CA HIS A 55 4.76 18.95 -0.49
C HIS A 55 4.71 19.73 0.82
N LEU A 56 3.54 20.30 1.18
CA LEU A 56 3.41 21.17 2.35
C LEU A 56 3.45 20.41 3.68
N ILE A 57 2.79 19.25 3.72
CA ILE A 57 2.64 18.43 4.94
C ILE A 57 3.63 17.26 4.99
N ASN A 58 4.59 17.21 4.06
CA ASN A 58 5.53 16.09 3.89
C ASN A 58 4.79 14.75 3.94
N ALA A 59 3.90 14.52 2.97
CA ALA A 59 3.10 13.32 2.93
C ALA A 59 2.94 12.77 1.52
N ILE A 60 2.65 11.48 1.42
CA ILE A 60 2.18 10.85 0.17
C ILE A 60 0.92 10.03 0.41
N LEU A 61 0.07 10.00 -0.59
CA LEU A 61 -1.03 9.06 -0.69
C LEU A 61 -0.54 7.86 -1.52
N ALA A 62 -0.52 6.67 -0.92
CA ALA A 62 -0.02 5.46 -1.55
C ALA A 62 -1.06 4.35 -1.51
N LYS A 63 -1.04 3.49 -2.53
CA LYS A 63 -1.90 2.30 -2.64
C LYS A 63 -1.04 1.06 -2.83
N ALA A 64 -1.17 0.12 -1.90
CA ALA A 64 -0.41 -1.14 -1.90
C ALA A 64 -1.13 -2.21 -1.05
N PRO A 65 -0.70 -3.48 -1.09
CA PRO A 65 -1.17 -4.50 -0.15
C PRO A 65 -0.90 -4.09 1.31
N ALA A 66 -1.84 -4.36 2.22
CA ALA A 66 -1.73 -3.94 3.63
C ALA A 66 -0.40 -4.37 4.31
N THR A 67 0.05 -5.59 4.00
CA THR A 67 1.29 -6.17 4.53
C THR A 67 2.53 -5.34 4.23
N LEU A 68 2.51 -4.59 3.14
CA LEU A 68 3.63 -3.78 2.67
C LEU A 68 3.79 -2.51 3.51
N PHE A 69 2.70 -1.95 4.04
CA PHE A 69 2.75 -0.80 4.95
C PHE A 69 3.23 -1.19 6.35
N ASP A 70 2.84 -2.39 6.83
CA ASP A 70 3.37 -2.95 8.07
C ASP A 70 4.89 -3.18 7.93
N GLU A 71 5.32 -3.80 6.82
CA GLU A 71 6.73 -3.99 6.50
C GLU A 71 7.48 -2.64 6.40
N ALA A 72 6.87 -1.62 5.81
CA ALA A 72 7.49 -0.31 5.69
C ALA A 72 7.78 0.31 7.05
N LYS A 73 6.82 0.24 7.99
CA LYS A 73 6.99 0.74 9.35
C LYS A 73 8.15 0.05 10.07
N ASP A 74 8.22 -1.28 9.96
CA ASP A 74 9.29 -2.08 10.55
C ASP A 74 10.66 -1.76 9.92
N THR A 75 10.70 -1.67 8.58
CA THR A 75 11.94 -1.44 7.82
C THR A 75 12.52 -0.05 8.09
N PHE A 76 11.68 0.99 8.10
CA PHE A 76 12.11 2.37 8.34
C PHE A 76 12.62 2.55 9.78
N THR A 77 11.98 1.88 10.74
CA THR A 77 12.41 1.87 12.14
C THR A 77 13.72 1.10 12.31
N ALA A 78 13.82 -0.12 11.74
CA ALA A 78 14.98 -0.99 11.90
C ALA A 78 16.26 -0.42 11.27
N ASN A 79 16.13 0.26 10.12
CA ASN A 79 17.27 0.88 9.44
C ASN A 79 17.54 2.33 9.85
N ASN A 80 16.76 2.86 10.81
CA ASN A 80 16.89 4.23 11.31
C ASN A 80 16.82 5.29 10.19
N TRP A 81 15.95 5.05 9.20
CA TRP A 81 15.74 5.93 8.05
C TRP A 81 14.82 7.12 8.35
N GLY A 82 14.09 7.04 9.46
CA GLY A 82 13.18 8.08 9.91
C GLY A 82 11.87 7.50 10.42
N ASN A 83 11.13 8.31 11.16
CA ASN A 83 9.79 7.96 11.60
C ASN A 83 8.78 8.27 10.50
N ILE A 84 7.92 7.31 10.21
CA ILE A 84 6.79 7.46 9.29
C ILE A 84 5.50 7.17 10.04
N VAL A 85 4.47 7.98 9.79
CA VAL A 85 3.12 7.78 10.32
C VAL A 85 2.24 7.37 9.16
N ILE A 86 1.55 6.25 9.32
CA ILE A 86 0.69 5.65 8.30
C ILE A 86 -0.74 5.68 8.82
N GLU A 87 -1.64 6.31 8.07
CA GLU A 87 -3.05 6.48 8.40
C GLU A 87 -3.92 6.02 7.22
N GLU A 88 -5.07 5.41 7.50
CA GLU A 88 -6.01 5.04 6.44
C GLU A 88 -6.68 6.31 5.87
N ASP A 89 -6.81 6.38 4.54
CA ASP A 89 -7.49 7.50 3.88
C ASP A 89 -9.00 7.37 4.08
N GLN A 90 -9.58 8.27 4.88
CA GLN A 90 -10.99 8.21 5.27
C GLN A 90 -11.87 9.05 4.37
N GLU A 91 -13.07 8.54 4.05
CA GLU A 91 -14.09 9.32 3.37
C GLU A 91 -14.69 10.37 4.33
N VAL A 92 -14.76 11.62 3.87
CA VAL A 92 -15.39 12.71 4.59
C VAL A 92 -16.62 13.16 3.79
N HIS A 93 -17.76 13.28 4.46
CA HIS A 93 -19.01 13.75 3.86
C HIS A 93 -19.27 15.22 4.20
N THR A 94 -19.96 15.92 3.31
CA THR A 94 -20.49 17.25 3.60
C THR A 94 -21.51 17.16 4.74
N MET A 95 -21.44 18.07 5.71
CA MET A 95 -22.46 18.18 6.74
C MET A 95 -23.77 18.65 6.08
N ASP A 96 -24.82 17.83 6.17
CA ASP A 96 -26.17 18.23 5.76
C ASP A 96 -26.76 19.09 6.88
N ASP A 97 -26.69 20.41 6.72
CA ASP A 97 -27.37 21.36 7.59
C ASP A 97 -28.87 21.35 7.22
N GLY A 98 -29.57 20.31 7.72
CA GLY A 98 -30.98 20.07 7.41
C GLY A 98 -31.84 21.31 7.62
N ASN A 99 -32.51 21.75 6.55
CA ASN A 99 -33.54 22.78 6.59
C ASN A 99 -34.92 22.18 6.87
#